data_AF-A0A0D0VGE2-F1
#
_entry.id   AF-A0A0D0VGE2-F1
#
_cell.length_a   1.000
_cell.length_b   1.000
_cell.length_c   1.000
_cell.angle_alpha   90.00
_cell.angle_beta   90.00
_cell.angle_gamma   90.00
#
_symmetry.space_group_name_H-M   'P 1'
#
loop_
_entity.id
_entity.type
_entity.pdbx_description
1 polymer ?
#
loop_
_entity_poly.entity_id
_entity_poly.type
_entity_poly.pdbx_seq_one_letter_code
_entity_poly.pdbx_strand_id
1 'polypeptide(L)'
;MQKSPPPFIWACPEEKNILDWHFIIRGPPDTPYEGGEYHGLIWFPSDYPFKPPDVKLFTPSGRFEVGHKICMSMTSYHPSTWNAAWSVATILTGLLSFMLSNEITAGAVKTTIEEKRLLAKQSHAFNLKSKKFRYATPEMTDLPDMGGPAASSVSLAEPSVILV
;
A
#
# COMPACT_ATOMS: atom_id res chain seq x y z
N MET A 1 -2.87 -7.02 -9.53
CA MET A 1 -1.79 -6.94 -8.53
C MET A 1 -0.55 -7.74 -8.95
N GLN A 2 -0.59 -9.07 -9.13
CA GLN A 2 0.63 -9.85 -9.44
C GLN A 2 1.13 -9.76 -10.90
N LYS A 3 0.24 -9.71 -11.90
CA LYS A 3 0.64 -9.66 -13.33
C LYS A 3 0.99 -8.25 -13.82
N SER A 4 0.38 -7.23 -13.23
CA SER A 4 0.56 -5.82 -13.57
C SER A 4 0.10 -5.01 -12.37
N PRO A 5 1.00 -4.71 -11.41
CA PRO A 5 0.69 -3.81 -10.31
C PRO A 5 0.61 -2.37 -10.82
N PRO A 6 -0.29 -1.53 -10.28
CA PRO A 6 -0.22 -0.10 -10.53
C PRO A 6 1.13 0.47 -10.08
N PRO A 7 1.62 1.54 -10.73
CA PRO A 7 2.79 2.27 -10.25
C PRO A 7 2.62 2.62 -8.76
N PHE A 8 3.71 2.50 -8.03
CA PHE A 8 3.85 2.81 -6.62
C PHE A 8 3.05 1.93 -5.66
N ILE A 9 2.39 0.87 -6.12
CA ILE A 9 1.43 0.11 -5.31
C ILE A 9 1.70 -1.38 -5.37
N TRP A 10 2.03 -1.96 -4.22
CA TRP A 10 2.10 -3.41 -4.02
C TRP A 10 0.97 -3.88 -3.11
N ALA A 11 0.39 -5.05 -3.37
CA ALA A 11 -0.56 -5.66 -2.45
C ALA A 11 -0.64 -7.18 -2.61
N CYS A 12 -0.85 -7.88 -1.50
CA CYS A 12 -1.06 -9.32 -1.43
C CYS A 12 -2.08 -9.70 -0.35
N PRO A 13 -2.89 -10.76 -0.57
CA PRO A 13 -3.75 -11.32 0.46
C PRO A 13 -2.93 -11.96 1.58
N GLU A 14 -3.46 -11.97 2.79
CA GLU A 14 -2.92 -12.78 3.88
C GLU A 14 -3.22 -14.27 3.61
N GLU A 15 -2.24 -15.14 3.86
CA GLU A 15 -2.36 -16.58 3.60
C GLU A 15 -3.52 -17.24 4.37
N LYS A 16 -3.77 -16.76 5.59
CA LYS A 16 -4.80 -17.31 6.49
C LYS A 16 -6.18 -16.69 6.29
N ASN A 17 -6.24 -15.50 5.68
CA ASN A 17 -7.48 -14.78 5.46
C ASN A 17 -7.40 -13.98 4.15
N ILE A 18 -7.95 -14.55 3.07
CA ILE A 18 -8.02 -13.90 1.76
C ILE A 18 -8.84 -12.60 1.77
N LEU A 19 -9.67 -12.36 2.79
CA LEU A 19 -10.40 -11.10 2.93
C LEU A 19 -9.55 -9.98 3.52
N ASP A 20 -8.36 -10.28 4.03
CA ASP A 20 -7.41 -9.30 4.54
C ASP A 20 -6.25 -9.20 3.55
N TRP A 21 -6.04 -8.00 2.98
CA TRP A 21 -4.93 -7.75 2.06
C TRP A 21 -4.02 -6.68 2.61
N HIS A 22 -2.75 -7.04 2.74
CA HIS A 22 -1.73 -6.06 3.03
C HIS A 22 -1.31 -5.35 1.76
N PHE A 23 -1.03 -4.06 1.88
CA PHE A 23 -0.53 -3.25 0.78
C PHE A 23 0.59 -2.35 1.23
N ILE A 24 1.41 -1.92 0.27
CA ILE A 24 2.41 -0.88 0.44
C ILE A 24 2.25 0.12 -0.69
N ILE A 25 2.11 1.39 -0.31
CA ILE A 25 2.18 2.53 -1.23
C ILE A 25 3.56 3.16 -1.10
N ARG A 26 4.28 3.31 -2.22
CA ARG A 26 5.52 4.09 -2.26
C ARG A 26 5.18 5.54 -2.60
N GLY A 27 5.76 6.49 -1.88
CA GLY A 27 5.55 7.91 -2.17
C GLY A 27 6.14 8.29 -3.52
N PRO A 28 5.35 8.86 -4.46
CA PRO A 28 5.85 9.27 -5.77
C PRO A 28 6.85 10.44 -5.69
N PRO A 29 7.70 10.63 -6.72
CA PRO A 29 8.56 11.81 -6.86
C PRO A 29 7.78 13.13 -6.82
N ASP A 30 8.45 14.20 -6.39
CA ASP A 30 7.91 15.56 -6.32
C ASP A 30 6.72 15.72 -5.37
N THR A 31 6.58 14.81 -4.39
CA THR A 31 5.55 14.85 -3.36
C THR A 31 6.17 14.96 -1.96
N PRO A 32 5.44 15.43 -0.92
CA PRO A 32 5.91 15.36 0.47
C PRO A 32 6.21 13.94 0.96
N TYR A 33 5.75 12.92 0.23
CA TYR A 33 5.84 11.51 0.61
C TYR A 33 6.96 10.77 -0.10
N GLU A 34 7.65 11.41 -1.05
CA GLU A 34 8.66 10.83 -1.95
C GLU A 34 9.60 9.86 -1.24
N GLY A 35 9.72 8.66 -1.82
CA GLY A 35 10.59 7.60 -1.32
C GLY A 35 10.11 6.88 -0.06
N GLY A 36 9.04 7.37 0.60
CA GLY A 36 8.46 6.70 1.75
C GLY A 36 7.68 5.43 1.39
N GLU A 37 7.56 4.50 2.33
CA GLU A 37 6.85 3.23 2.19
C GLU A 37 5.71 3.13 3.21
N TYR A 38 4.47 3.17 2.74
CA TYR A 38 3.29 3.22 3.60
C TYR A 38 2.55 1.88 3.58
N HIS A 39 2.83 1.06 4.59
CA HIS A 39 2.16 -0.21 4.83
C HIS A 39 0.76 0.01 5.39
N GLY A 40 -0.20 -0.75 4.89
CA GLY A 40 -1.57 -0.74 5.38
C GLY A 40 -2.27 -2.07 5.22
N LEU A 41 -3.58 -2.03 5.50
CA LEU A 41 -4.50 -3.14 5.34
C LEU A 41 -5.77 -2.64 4.66
N ILE A 42 -6.20 -3.35 3.63
CA ILE A 42 -7.57 -3.33 3.13
C ILE A 42 -8.23 -4.63 3.58
N TRP A 43 -9.40 -4.55 4.21
CA TRP A 43 -10.15 -5.73 4.61
C TRP A 43 -11.55 -5.70 4.03
N PHE A 44 -11.95 -6.84 3.48
CA PHE A 44 -13.19 -7.06 2.78
C PHE A 44 -14.22 -7.70 3.72
N PRO A 45 -15.48 -7.24 3.72
CA PRO A 45 -16.53 -7.93 4.48
C PRO A 45 -16.85 -9.28 3.84
N SER A 46 -17.53 -10.15 4.58
CA SER A 46 -17.91 -11.50 4.12
C SER A 46 -18.85 -11.51 2.90
N ASP A 47 -19.51 -10.39 2.62
CA ASP A 47 -20.42 -10.19 1.49
C ASP A 47 -19.80 -9.31 0.38
N TYR A 48 -18.47 -9.17 0.35
CA TYR A 48 -17.76 -8.60 -0.79
C TYR A 48 -18.03 -9.45 -2.07
N PRO A 49 -18.28 -8.84 -3.24
CA PRO A 49 -18.15 -7.41 -3.56
C PRO A 49 -19.45 -6.59 -3.40
N PHE A 50 -20.49 -7.10 -2.76
CA PHE A 50 -21.76 -6.37 -2.58
C PHE A 50 -21.67 -5.26 -1.54
N LYS A 51 -20.74 -5.35 -0.59
CA LYS A 51 -20.38 -4.26 0.33
C LYS A 51 -18.94 -3.79 0.12
N PRO A 52 -18.66 -2.49 0.35
CA PRO A 52 -17.33 -1.93 0.23
C PRO A 52 -16.39 -2.48 1.33
N PRO A 53 -15.07 -2.48 1.08
CA PRO A 53 -14.08 -2.73 2.10
C PRO A 53 -13.89 -1.52 3.02
N ASP A 54 -13.01 -1.69 3.99
CA ASP A 54 -12.41 -0.61 4.75
C ASP A 54 -10.88 -0.63 4.58
N VAL A 55 -10.24 0.50 4.86
CA VAL A 55 -8.80 0.65 4.68
C VAL A 55 -8.16 1.44 5.84
N LYS A 56 -6.93 1.09 6.21
CA LYS A 56 -6.13 1.80 7.22
C LYS A 56 -4.64 1.70 6.94
N LEU A 57 -3.87 2.65 7.48
CA LEU A 57 -2.41 2.61 7.47
C LEU A 57 -1.86 2.10 8.80
N PHE A 58 -0.71 1.43 8.72
CA PHE A 58 0.11 1.05 9.86
C PHE A 58 1.38 1.90 9.96
N THR A 59 1.91 2.36 8.84
CA THR A 59 3.05 3.27 8.81
C THR A 59 2.59 4.72 9.05
N PRO A 60 3.21 5.47 9.98
CA PRO A 60 2.98 6.90 10.12
C PRO A 60 3.29 7.64 8.82
N SER A 61 2.30 8.36 8.28
CA SER A 61 2.43 9.10 7.02
C SER A 61 2.32 10.62 7.16
N GLY A 62 1.84 11.10 8.31
CA GLY A 62 1.45 12.49 8.50
C GLY A 62 0.20 12.89 7.72
N ARG A 63 -0.47 11.94 7.05
CA ARG A 63 -1.73 12.16 6.32
C ARG A 63 -2.93 11.49 7.00
N PHE A 64 -2.74 10.26 7.46
CA PHE A 64 -3.78 9.48 8.14
C PHE A 64 -3.27 8.98 9.49
N GLU A 65 -4.16 8.95 10.48
CA GLU A 65 -3.92 8.37 11.79
C GLU A 65 -3.69 6.87 11.68
N VAL A 66 -2.62 6.38 12.31
CA VAL A 66 -2.25 4.96 12.27
C VAL A 66 -3.34 4.12 12.92
N GLY A 67 -3.79 3.09 12.21
CA GLY A 67 -4.81 2.15 12.68
C GLY A 67 -6.26 2.65 12.58
N HIS A 68 -6.48 3.92 12.24
CA HIS A 68 -7.81 4.48 12.05
C HIS A 68 -8.37 4.16 10.66
N LYS A 69 -9.69 3.94 10.54
CA LYS A 69 -10.32 3.69 9.24
C LYS A 69 -10.33 4.97 8.41
N ILE A 70 -9.90 4.90 7.16
CA ILE A 70 -9.89 6.07 6.28
C ILE A 70 -11.23 6.15 5.57
N CYS A 71 -11.90 7.30 5.64
CA CYS A 71 -13.15 7.53 4.93
C CYS A 71 -12.89 8.04 3.49
N MET A 72 -13.35 7.27 2.51
CA MET A 72 -13.34 7.59 1.08
C MET A 72 -14.62 7.06 0.41
N SER A 73 -14.95 7.53 -0.79
CA SER A 73 -16.11 7.07 -1.58
C SER A 73 -16.13 5.56 -1.89
N MET A 74 -14.98 4.88 -1.73
CA MET A 74 -14.81 3.45 -1.96
C MET A 74 -14.84 2.60 -0.67
N THR A 75 -15.16 3.20 0.48
CA THR A 75 -15.11 2.55 1.80
C THR A 75 -16.48 2.40 2.45
N SER A 76 -16.56 1.66 3.56
CA SER A 76 -17.83 1.42 4.27
C SER A 76 -18.49 2.68 4.84
N TYR A 77 -17.81 3.83 4.85
CA TYR A 77 -18.41 5.11 5.19
C TYR A 77 -19.46 5.57 4.16
N HIS A 78 -19.33 5.15 2.90
CA HIS A 78 -20.21 5.56 1.80
C HIS A 78 -20.72 4.35 1.00
N PRO A 79 -21.55 3.48 1.59
CA PRO A 79 -22.03 2.27 0.92
C PRO A 79 -22.87 2.56 -0.33
N SER A 80 -23.54 3.70 -0.41
CA SER A 80 -24.33 4.11 -1.58
C SER A 80 -23.51 4.53 -2.80
N THR A 81 -22.22 4.86 -2.61
CA THR A 81 -21.31 5.24 -3.70
C THR A 81 -20.39 4.11 -4.12
N TRP A 82 -20.49 2.95 -3.47
CA TRP A 82 -19.68 1.77 -3.78
C TRP A 82 -20.03 1.19 -5.15
N ASN A 83 -19.01 0.86 -5.92
CA ASN A 83 -19.14 0.12 -7.18
C ASN A 83 -18.43 -1.22 -7.06
N ALA A 84 -19.21 -2.32 -7.10
CA ALA A 84 -18.72 -3.69 -7.00
C ALA A 84 -17.73 -4.10 -8.13
N ALA A 85 -17.64 -3.31 -9.20
CA ALA A 85 -16.66 -3.51 -10.28
C ALA A 85 -15.26 -2.96 -9.96
N TRP A 86 -15.09 -2.18 -8.88
CA TRP A 86 -13.78 -1.66 -8.52
C TRP A 86 -12.85 -2.76 -8.01
N SER A 87 -11.71 -2.90 -8.68
CA SER A 87 -10.67 -3.84 -8.30
C SER A 87 -9.84 -3.33 -7.12
N VAL A 88 -9.08 -4.22 -6.46
CA VAL A 88 -8.08 -3.83 -5.44
C VAL A 88 -7.10 -2.78 -5.98
N ALA A 89 -6.68 -2.92 -7.24
CA ALA A 89 -5.82 -1.95 -7.90
C ALA A 89 -6.48 -0.57 -7.96
N THR A 90 -7.75 -0.51 -8.36
CA THR A 90 -8.53 0.74 -8.43
C THR A 90 -8.66 1.41 -7.07
N ILE A 91 -8.94 0.62 -6.02
CA ILE A 91 -9.10 1.14 -4.65
C ILE A 91 -7.79 1.75 -4.15
N LEU A 92 -6.66 1.04 -4.34
CA LEU A 92 -5.35 1.50 -3.89
C LEU A 92 -4.83 2.69 -4.71
N THR A 93 -5.12 2.75 -6.01
CA THR A 93 -4.84 3.95 -6.83
C THR A 93 -5.67 5.14 -6.34
N GLY A 94 -6.94 4.91 -5.98
CA GLY A 94 -7.78 5.92 -5.33
C GLY A 94 -7.18 6.40 -4.00
N LEU A 95 -6.69 5.47 -3.16
CA LEU A 95 -6.07 5.80 -1.88
C LEU A 95 -4.78 6.62 -2.07
N LEU A 96 -3.93 6.26 -3.02
CA LEU A 96 -2.74 7.04 -3.35
C LEU A 96 -3.11 8.46 -3.80
N SER A 97 -4.08 8.60 -4.72
CA SER A 97 -4.57 9.92 -5.15
C SER A 97 -5.08 10.74 -3.96
N PHE A 98 -5.84 10.11 -3.06
CA PHE A 98 -6.39 10.73 -1.86
C PHE A 98 -5.33 11.08 -0.80
N MET A 99 -4.25 10.32 -0.74
CA MET A 99 -3.08 10.60 0.10
C MET A 99 -2.35 11.88 -0.33
N LEU A 100 -2.34 12.16 -1.64
CA LEU A 100 -1.74 13.36 -2.24
C LEU A 100 -2.66 14.60 -2.17
N SER A 101 -3.94 14.42 -1.85
CA SER A 101 -4.88 15.53 -1.66
C SER A 101 -4.78 16.16 -0.26
N ASN A 102 -5.44 17.30 -0.08
CA ASN A 102 -5.57 18.01 1.20
C ASN A 102 -6.96 17.87 1.83
N GLU A 103 -7.80 16.95 1.33
CA GLU A 103 -9.16 16.79 1.82
C GLU A 103 -9.20 16.32 3.29
N ILE A 104 -10.07 16.89 4.10
CA ILE A 104 -10.27 16.45 5.48
C ILE A 104 -11.31 15.34 5.50
N THR A 105 -10.99 14.24 6.17
CA THR A 105 -11.86 13.07 6.27
C THR A 105 -11.69 12.39 7.62
N ALA A 106 -12.54 11.40 7.95
CA ALA A 106 -12.33 10.56 9.12
C ALA A 106 -10.97 9.85 9.02
N GLY A 107 -10.20 9.92 10.10
CA GLY A 107 -8.82 9.41 10.17
C GLY A 107 -7.76 10.32 9.57
N ALA A 108 -8.10 11.49 9.02
CA ALA A 108 -7.08 12.44 8.55
C ALA A 108 -6.38 13.14 9.72
N VAL A 109 -5.07 13.36 9.58
CA VAL A 109 -4.27 14.19 10.49
C VAL A 109 -3.71 15.40 9.77
N LYS A 110 -3.43 16.49 10.50
CA LYS A 110 -2.82 17.71 9.97
C LYS A 110 -1.39 17.83 10.48
N THR A 111 -0.44 17.75 9.56
CA THR A 111 1.00 17.86 9.79
C THR A 111 1.62 18.81 8.79
N THR A 112 2.86 19.25 9.01
CA THR A 112 3.58 20.07 8.03
C THR A 112 4.19 19.23 6.91
N ILE A 113 4.61 19.88 5.83
CA ILE A 113 5.31 19.18 4.72
C ILE A 113 6.64 18.60 5.21
N GLU A 114 7.33 19.32 6.11
CA GLU A 114 8.60 18.90 6.71
C GLU A 114 8.42 17.63 7.53
N GLU A 115 7.33 17.54 8.30
CA GLU A 115 6.99 16.37 9.09
C GLU A 115 6.68 15.17 8.19
N LYS A 116 5.88 15.35 7.12
CA LYS A 116 5.62 14.30 6.12
C LYS A 116 6.91 13.77 5.49
N ARG A 117 7.81 14.67 5.11
CA ARG A 117 9.12 14.31 4.54
C ARG A 117 10.01 13.58 5.54
N LEU A 118 9.96 13.95 6.82
CA LEU A 118 10.68 13.26 7.88
C LEU A 118 10.13 11.84 8.06
N LEU A 119 8.81 11.67 8.12
CA LEU A 119 8.14 10.38 8.22
C LEU A 119 8.43 9.50 7.00
N ALA A 120 8.43 10.07 5.79
CA ALA A 120 8.81 9.36 4.57
C ALA A 120 10.22 8.75 4.69
N LYS A 121 11.21 9.52 5.12
CA LYS A 121 12.60 9.04 5.32
C LYS A 121 12.71 7.93 6.38
N GLN A 122 11.84 7.95 7.39
CA GLN A 122 11.86 6.99 8.51
C GLN A 122 11.02 5.73 8.24
N SER A 123 10.11 5.79 7.27
CA SER A 123 9.09 4.77 7.01
C SER A 123 9.66 3.36 6.82
N HIS A 124 10.70 3.20 6.01
CA HIS A 124 11.32 1.89 5.77
C HIS A 124 11.87 1.27 7.05
N ALA A 125 12.68 2.03 7.80
CA ALA A 125 13.24 1.56 9.08
C ALA A 125 12.15 1.30 10.14
N PHE A 126 11.04 2.03 10.08
CA PHE A 126 9.87 1.77 10.92
C PHE A 126 9.20 0.45 10.54
N ASN A 127 8.99 0.22 9.24
CA ASN A 127 8.33 -0.97 8.71
C ASN A 127 9.08 -2.26 9.05
N LEU A 128 10.42 -2.27 8.95
CA LEU A 128 11.26 -3.42 9.30
C LEU A 128 11.11 -3.89 10.76
N LYS A 129 10.69 -3.00 11.67
CA LYS A 129 10.44 -3.34 13.08
C LYS A 129 9.06 -3.96 13.31
N SER A 130 8.14 -3.83 12.36
CA SER A 130 6.76 -4.29 12.46
C SER A 130 6.63 -5.74 12.00
N LYS A 131 6.21 -6.63 12.91
CA LYS A 131 5.86 -8.01 12.54
C LYS A 131 4.78 -8.07 11.46
N LYS A 132 3.87 -7.10 11.43
CA LYS A 132 2.78 -7.02 10.43
C LYS A 132 3.30 -6.71 9.02
N PHE A 133 4.45 -6.05 8.90
CA PHE A 133 5.04 -5.73 7.60
C PHE A 133 5.44 -6.99 6.84
N ARG A 134 5.82 -8.05 7.56
CA ARG A 134 6.14 -9.37 6.98
C ARG A 134 4.99 -9.98 6.18
N TYR A 135 3.74 -9.61 6.47
CA TYR A 135 2.60 -10.10 5.68
C TYR A 135 2.47 -9.41 4.32
N ALA A 136 3.04 -8.21 4.15
CA ALA A 136 3.06 -7.52 2.86
C ALA A 136 4.21 -8.02 1.96
N THR A 137 5.29 -8.50 2.58
CA THR A 137 6.52 -8.94 1.90
C THR A 137 7.13 -10.22 2.50
N PRO A 138 6.41 -11.35 2.52
CA PRO A 138 6.87 -12.58 3.17
C PRO A 138 8.20 -13.12 2.61
N GLU A 139 8.49 -12.87 1.34
CA GLU A 139 9.74 -13.26 0.65
C GLU A 139 10.60 -12.08 0.15
N MET A 140 10.07 -10.84 0.18
CA MET A 140 10.75 -9.65 -0.36
C MET A 140 11.30 -8.76 0.75
N THR A 141 12.60 -8.86 1.01
CA THR A 141 13.31 -7.82 1.79
C THR A 141 13.37 -6.49 1.04
N ASP A 142 13.33 -6.54 -0.29
CA ASP A 142 13.29 -5.38 -1.17
C ASP A 142 12.00 -5.41 -1.99
N LEU A 143 11.16 -4.39 -1.83
CA LEU A 143 10.00 -4.20 -2.70
C LEU A 143 10.48 -4.05 -4.15
N PRO A 144 9.70 -4.51 -5.15
CA PRO A 144 10.03 -4.21 -6.54
C PRO A 144 10.18 -2.69 -6.70
N ASP A 145 10.98 -2.26 -7.67
CA ASP A 145 11.01 -0.84 -7.99
C ASP A 145 9.63 -0.42 -8.54
N MET A 146 8.79 0.11 -7.65
CA MET A 146 7.43 0.51 -7.96
C MET A 146 7.37 1.89 -8.63
N GLY A 147 8.50 2.55 -8.90
CA GLY A 147 8.53 3.94 -9.38
C GLY A 147 9.64 4.32 -10.35
N GLY A 148 10.67 3.50 -10.52
CA GLY A 148 11.72 3.69 -11.53
C GLY A 148 11.44 2.95 -12.83
N PRO A 149 12.23 3.23 -13.89
CA PRO A 149 12.20 2.40 -15.09
C PRO A 149 12.51 0.96 -14.69
N ALA A 150 11.69 0.01 -15.15
CA ALA A 150 11.77 -1.40 -14.79
C ALA A 150 13.23 -1.86 -14.73
N ALA A 151 13.73 -2.14 -13.51
CA ALA A 151 15.05 -2.72 -13.34
C ALA A 151 15.08 -4.02 -14.15
N SER A 152 16.01 -4.10 -15.09
CA SER A 152 16.28 -5.32 -15.84
C SER A 152 16.40 -6.48 -14.86
N SER A 153 15.60 -7.51 -15.08
CA SER A 153 15.67 -8.77 -14.34
C SER A 153 17.10 -9.24 -14.33
N VAL A 154 17.76 -9.22 -13.16
CA VAL A 154 19.01 -9.93 -12.98
C VAL A 154 18.66 -11.41 -13.07
N SER A 155 18.91 -12.03 -14.22
CA SER A 155 18.82 -13.48 -14.35
C SER A 155 19.87 -14.07 -13.43
N LEU A 156 19.43 -14.81 -12.41
CA LEU A 156 20.31 -15.73 -11.71
C LEU A 156 20.76 -16.76 -12.75
N ALA A 157 22.02 -16.67 -13.17
CA ALA A 157 22.62 -17.69 -14.00
C ALA A 157 22.61 -19.01 -13.22
N GLU A 158 21.97 -20.03 -13.79
CA GLU A 158 22.09 -21.40 -13.26
C GLU A 158 23.56 -21.85 -13.36
N PRO A 159 24.11 -22.54 -12.36
CA PRO A 159 25.46 -23.06 -12.44
C PRO A 159 25.48 -24.20 -13.47
N SER A 160 26.26 -24.02 -14.53
CA SER A 160 26.52 -25.03 -15.55
C SER A 160 27.02 -26.32 -14.90
N VAL A 161 26.23 -27.38 -15.00
CA VAL A 161 26.67 -28.74 -14.71
C VAL A 161 27.70 -29.12 -15.77
N ILE A 162 28.98 -29.12 -15.41
CA ILE A 162 30.03 -29.76 -16.19
C ILE A 162 29.84 -31.28 -16.01
N LEU A 163 29.28 -31.95 -17.01
CA LEU A 163 29.40 -33.39 -17.13
C LEU A 163 30.86 -33.71 -17.48
N VAL A 164 31.50 -34.49 -16.61
CA VAL A 164 32.76 -35.19 -16.89
C VAL A 164 32.44 -36.53 -17.53
#